data_AF-A0A1X0RW42-F1
#
_entry.id   AF-A0A1X0RW42-F1
#
_cell.length_a   1.000
_cell.length_b   1.000
_cell.length_c   1.000
_cell.angle_alpha   90.00
_cell.angle_beta   90.00
_cell.angle_gamma   90.00
#
_symmetry.space_group_name_H-M   'P 1'
#
loop_
_entity.id
_entity.type
_entity.pdbx_description
1 polymer ?
#
loop_
_entity_poly.entity_id
_entity_poly.type
_entity_poly.pdbx_seq_one_letter_code
_entity_poly.pdbx_strand_id
1 'polypeptide(L)'
;MGQAVGFAKECKADLRLLQHMSLSKKHLKKSAIALRASHEEEEVNELINRYTMINDTVSYEPVPSKQDLQRLIPGGRGVLELKPYNLPSPAFGPSEEFKPEISYLLEGRYF
;
A
#
# COMPACT_ATOMS: atom_id res chain seq x y z
N MET A 1 -3.84 -22.75 12.98
CA MET A 1 -5.18 -22.13 12.93
C MET A 1 -5.45 -21.07 14.02
N GLY A 2 -4.91 -21.21 15.24
CA GLY A 2 -5.18 -20.25 16.33
C GLY A 2 -4.69 -18.83 16.01
N GLN A 3 -3.53 -18.72 15.37
CA GLN A 3 -2.99 -17.43 14.90
C GLN A 3 -3.89 -16.74 13.86
N ALA A 4 -4.47 -17.50 12.92
CA ALA A 4 -5.34 -16.96 11.88
C ALA A 4 -6.62 -16.36 12.47
N VAL A 5 -7.22 -17.04 13.47
CA VAL A 5 -8.35 -16.50 14.24
C VAL A 5 -7.95 -15.20 14.95
N GLY A 6 -6.75 -15.16 15.52
CA GLY A 6 -6.19 -13.97 16.17
C GLY A 6 -6.11 -12.78 15.21
N PHE A 7 -5.42 -12.94 14.07
CA PHE A 7 -5.30 -11.88 13.06
C PHE A 7 -6.65 -11.44 12.51
N ALA A 8 -7.57 -12.36 12.21
CA ALA A 8 -8.89 -12.00 11.69
C ALA A 8 -9.70 -11.18 12.71
N LYS A 9 -9.59 -11.49 14.00
CA LYS A 9 -10.20 -10.69 15.09
C LYS A 9 -9.60 -9.29 15.17
N GLU A 10 -8.28 -9.14 14.99
CA GLU A 10 -7.62 -7.83 14.95
C GLU A 10 -8.08 -7.01 13.76
N CYS A 11 -8.10 -7.60 12.55
CA CYS A 11 -8.60 -6.94 11.35
C CYS A 11 -10.02 -6.40 11.55
N LYS A 12 -10.91 -7.21 12.13
CA LYS A 12 -12.29 -6.77 12.45
C LYS A 12 -12.31 -5.57 13.40
N ALA A 13 -11.46 -5.55 14.42
CA ALA A 13 -11.37 -4.42 15.34
C ALA A 13 -10.89 -3.15 14.63
N ASP A 14 -9.87 -3.27 13.76
CA ASP A 14 -9.32 -2.14 13.01
C ASP A 14 -10.31 -1.58 11.98
N LEU A 15 -11.06 -2.44 11.29
CA LEU A 15 -12.13 -2.03 10.38
C LEU A 15 -13.24 -1.25 11.10
N ARG A 16 -13.62 -1.68 12.31
CA ARG A 16 -14.57 -0.92 13.14
C ARG A 16 -14.03 0.44 13.55
N LEU A 17 -12.74 0.52 13.90
CA LEU A 17 -12.10 1.81 14.21
C LEU A 17 -12.17 2.75 13.00
N LEU A 18 -11.91 2.26 11.78
CA LEU A 18 -12.03 3.04 10.54
C LEU A 18 -13.46 3.54 10.29
N GLN A 19 -14.46 2.70 10.54
CA GLN A 19 -15.87 3.09 10.44
C GLN A 19 -16.20 4.20 11.45
N HIS A 20 -15.84 4.04 12.72
CA HIS A 20 -16.13 5.02 13.78
C HIS A 20 -15.34 6.33 13.62
N MET A 21 -14.12 6.28 13.09
CA MET A 21 -13.31 7.47 12.83
C MET A 21 -13.96 8.40 11.80
N SER A 22 -14.74 7.84 10.86
CA SER A 22 -15.51 8.64 9.90
C SER A 22 -16.67 9.40 10.53
N LEU A 23 -17.23 8.90 11.64
CA LEU A 23 -18.34 9.52 12.36
C LEU A 23 -17.90 10.73 13.21
N SER A 24 -16.62 10.77 13.61
CA SER A 24 -16.04 11.85 14.42
C SER A 24 -15.90 13.17 13.66
N LYS A 25 -15.70 13.13 12.33
CA LYS A 25 -15.54 14.33 11.50
C LYS A 25 -16.89 14.81 10.97
N LYS A 26 -17.46 15.82 11.64
CA LYS A 26 -18.79 16.42 11.36
C LYS A 26 -19.08 16.77 9.89
N HIS A 27 -18.03 17.03 9.09
CA HIS A 27 -18.12 17.38 7.66
C HIS A 27 -17.95 16.20 6.69
N LEU A 28 -17.60 15.00 7.17
CA LEU A 28 -17.28 13.84 6.33
C LEU A 28 -18.33 12.73 6.51
N LYS A 29 -19.61 13.07 6.39
CA LYS A 29 -20.74 12.21 6.79
C LYS A 29 -20.87 10.88 6.03
N LYS A 30 -20.10 10.66 4.96
CA LYS A 30 -19.97 9.38 4.25
C LYS A 30 -18.59 9.28 3.61
N SER A 31 -17.59 8.91 4.40
CA SER A 31 -16.28 8.62 3.82
C SER A 31 -16.35 7.32 3.01
N ALA A 32 -15.85 7.32 1.77
CA ALA A 32 -15.73 6.10 0.96
C ALA A 32 -14.93 5.00 1.70
N ILE A 33 -14.02 5.42 2.60
CA ILE A 33 -13.24 4.57 3.49
C ILE A 33 -14.16 3.79 4.45
N ALA A 34 -15.10 4.46 5.11
CA ALA A 34 -16.01 3.78 6.04
C ALA A 34 -16.97 2.82 5.34
N LEU A 35 -17.43 3.16 4.14
CA LEU A 35 -18.29 2.27 3.34
C LEU A 35 -17.54 1.00 2.90
N ARG A 36 -16.27 1.15 2.50
CA ARG A 36 -15.43 -0.02 2.20
C ARG A 36 -15.15 -0.83 3.47
N ALA A 37 -14.84 -0.16 4.57
CA ALA A 37 -14.57 -0.83 5.85
C ALA A 37 -15.78 -1.61 6.40
N SER A 38 -17.02 -1.19 6.11
CA SER A 38 -18.20 -1.98 6.47
C SER A 38 -18.36 -3.23 5.61
N HIS A 39 -18.11 -3.13 4.31
CA HIS A 39 -18.17 -4.30 3.41
C HIS A 39 -17.06 -5.32 3.76
N GLU A 40 -15.84 -4.84 3.98
CA GLU A 40 -14.72 -5.69 4.39
C GLU A 40 -14.95 -6.33 5.77
N GLU A 41 -15.67 -5.66 6.69
CA GLU A 41 -16.01 -6.27 8.00
C GLU A 41 -16.89 -7.50 7.82
N GLU A 42 -17.85 -7.47 6.90
CA GLU A 42 -18.74 -8.60 6.62
C GLU A 42 -17.95 -9.82 6.12
N GLU A 43 -17.03 -9.60 5.17
CA GLU A 43 -16.13 -10.64 4.66
C GLU A 43 -15.23 -11.22 5.76
N VAL A 44 -14.63 -10.36 6.59
CA VAL A 44 -13.79 -10.79 7.72
C VAL A 44 -14.61 -11.56 8.74
N ASN A 45 -15.87 -11.19 8.97
CA ASN A 45 -16.75 -11.91 9.90
C ASN A 45 -17.02 -13.35 9.44
N GLU A 46 -17.19 -13.57 8.13
CA GLU A 46 -17.28 -14.93 7.59
C GLU A 46 -15.98 -15.72 7.79
N LEU A 47 -14.83 -15.09 7.54
CA LEU A 47 -13.51 -15.71 7.73
C LEU A 47 -13.28 -16.11 9.19
N ILE A 48 -13.63 -15.24 10.14
CA ILE A 48 -13.55 -15.54 11.58
C ILE A 48 -14.35 -16.81 11.87
N ASN A 49 -15.62 -16.87 11.44
CA ASN A 49 -16.48 -18.02 11.72
C ASN A 49 -15.90 -19.33 11.15
N ARG A 50 -15.36 -19.29 9.92
CA ARG A 50 -14.73 -20.45 9.29
C ARG A 50 -13.47 -20.87 10.04
N TYR A 51 -12.58 -19.94 10.37
CA TYR A 51 -11.34 -20.24 11.08
C TYR A 51 -11.58 -20.68 12.51
N THR A 52 -12.56 -20.13 13.22
CA THR A 52 -12.93 -20.60 14.56
C THR A 52 -13.50 -22.00 14.49
N MET A 53 -14.38 -22.29 13.53
CA MET A 53 -14.92 -23.64 13.35
C MET A 53 -13.79 -24.65 13.12
N ILE A 54 -12.86 -24.38 12.20
CA ILE A 54 -11.73 -25.29 11.93
C ILE A 54 -10.83 -25.43 13.15
N ASN A 55 -10.56 -24.33 13.86
CA ASN A 55 -9.71 -24.36 15.04
C ASN A 55 -10.36 -25.18 16.17
N ASP A 56 -11.66 -25.05 16.38
CA ASP A 56 -12.38 -25.70 17.47
C ASP A 56 -12.76 -27.17 17.17
N THR A 57 -12.65 -27.60 15.90
CA THR A 57 -13.00 -28.97 15.46
C THR A 57 -11.81 -29.83 15.05
N VAL A 58 -10.71 -29.23 14.59
CA VAL A 58 -9.56 -29.96 14.04
C VAL A 58 -8.25 -29.60 14.71
N SER A 59 -7.90 -28.30 14.74
CA SER A 59 -6.53 -27.90 15.10
C SER A 59 -6.31 -27.75 16.61
N TYR A 60 -7.31 -27.31 17.36
CA TYR A 60 -7.27 -27.07 18.80
C TYR A 60 -6.09 -26.21 19.25
N GLU A 61 -5.65 -25.27 18.42
CA GLU A 61 -4.52 -24.40 18.75
C GLU A 61 -4.99 -23.23 19.62
N PRO A 62 -4.15 -22.76 20.58
CA PRO A 62 -4.44 -21.57 21.34
C PRO A 62 -4.43 -20.32 20.45
N VAL A 63 -5.36 -19.41 20.70
CA VAL A 63 -5.37 -18.10 20.02
C VAL A 63 -4.37 -17.18 20.74
N PRO A 64 -3.31 -16.69 20.06
CA PRO A 64 -2.29 -15.84 20.65
C PRO A 64 -2.83 -14.46 21.03
N SER A 65 -2.12 -13.77 21.91
CA SER A 65 -2.46 -12.41 22.32
C SER A 65 -2.16 -11.39 21.22
N LYS A 66 -2.80 -10.20 21.29
CA LYS A 66 -2.55 -9.10 20.36
C LYS A 66 -1.08 -8.67 20.30
N GLN A 67 -0.39 -8.65 21.45
CA GLN A 67 1.02 -8.27 21.48
C GLN A 67 1.90 -9.30 20.77
N ASP A 68 1.57 -10.59 20.88
CA ASP A 68 2.32 -11.65 20.22
C ASP A 68 2.07 -11.65 18.71
N LEU A 69 0.84 -11.38 18.27
CA LEU A 69 0.49 -11.20 16.86
C LEU A 69 1.26 -10.05 16.21
N GLN A 70 1.34 -8.90 16.89
CA GLN A 70 2.08 -7.74 16.38
C GLN A 70 3.58 -8.02 16.20
N ARG A 71 4.18 -8.86 17.04
CA ARG A 71 5.59 -9.27 16.90
C ARG A 71 5.84 -10.15 15.67
N LEU A 72 4.80 -10.82 15.15
CA LEU A 72 4.88 -11.69 13.98
C LEU A 72 4.74 -10.92 12.66
N ILE A 73 4.25 -9.69 12.69
CA ILE A 73 4.08 -8.87 11.48
C ILE A 73 5.46 -8.41 11.01
N PRO A 74 5.92 -8.80 9.80
CA PRO A 74 7.20 -8.35 9.29
C PRO A 74 7.16 -6.85 8.98
N GLY A 75 8.33 -6.21 9.00
CA GLY A 75 8.47 -4.83 8.55
C GLY A 75 8.00 -4.66 7.10
N GLY A 76 7.20 -3.63 6.83
CA GLY A 76 6.74 -3.33 5.48
C GLY A 76 7.89 -2.90 4.56
N ARG A 77 7.76 -3.20 3.26
CA ARG A 77 8.68 -2.73 2.22
C ARG A 77 7.93 -1.82 1.24
N GLY A 78 8.52 -0.69 0.90
CA GLY A 78 8.00 0.18 -0.16
C GLY A 78 8.00 -0.56 -1.50
N VAL A 79 6.85 -0.62 -2.15
CA VAL A 79 6.69 -1.27 -3.48
C VAL A 79 7.06 -0.32 -4.60
N LEU A 80 6.83 0.98 -4.41
CA LEU A 80 7.05 2.00 -5.43
C LEU A 80 8.26 2.84 -5.05
N GLU A 81 9.22 2.91 -5.97
CA GLU A 81 10.30 3.88 -5.90
C GLU A 81 9.75 5.28 -6.18
N LEU A 82 10.27 6.28 -5.48
CA LEU A 82 9.91 7.67 -5.73
C LEU A 82 10.39 8.06 -7.12
N LYS A 83 9.47 8.51 -7.97
CA LYS A 83 9.82 9.01 -9.31
C LYS A 83 10.66 10.28 -9.15
N PRO A 84 11.94 10.30 -9.57
CA PRO A 84 12.73 11.52 -9.51
C PRO A 84 12.10 12.56 -10.44
N TYR A 85 11.86 13.75 -9.89
CA TYR A 85 11.41 14.90 -10.67
C TYR A 85 12.63 15.61 -11.25
N ASN A 86 12.69 15.71 -12.57
CA ASN A 86 13.71 16.48 -13.28
C ASN A 86 13.09 17.77 -13.82
N LEU A 87 13.86 18.86 -13.76
CA LEU A 87 13.48 20.13 -14.35
C LEU A 87 13.33 19.96 -15.87
N PRO A 88 12.36 20.64 -16.51
CA PRO A 88 12.26 20.67 -17.96
C PRO A 88 13.51 21.31 -18.56
N SER A 89 13.95 20.83 -19.72
CA SER A 89 15.05 21.46 -20.46
C SER A 89 14.72 22.93 -20.73
N PRO A 90 15.64 23.88 -20.47
CA PRO A 90 15.41 25.28 -20.79
C PRO A 90 15.14 25.43 -22.29
N ALA A 91 14.10 26.20 -22.63
CA ALA A 91 13.72 26.44 -24.03
C ALA A 91 14.69 27.40 -24.76
N PHE A 92 15.50 28.13 -24.01
CA PHE A 92 16.47 29.09 -24.52
C PHE A 92 17.64 29.25 -23.54
N GLY A 93 18.85 29.34 -24.07
CA GLY A 93 20.11 29.44 -23.33
C GLY A 93 21.16 28.45 -23.86
N PRO A 94 22.46 28.67 -23.59
CA PRO A 94 23.51 27.73 -23.98
C PRO A 94 23.39 26.45 -23.13
N SER A 95 22.77 25.41 -23.67
CA SER A 95 22.89 24.06 -23.15
C SER A 95 24.19 23.47 -23.69
N GLU A 96 25.17 23.24 -22.83
CA GLU A 96 26.35 22.46 -23.21
C GLU A 96 25.95 21.00 -23.44
N GLU A 97 25.63 20.66 -24.69
CA GLU A 97 25.91 19.31 -25.19
C GLU A 97 27.35 19.29 -25.68
N PHE A 98 28.27 18.95 -24.78
CA PHE A 98 29.65 18.62 -25.16
C PHE A 98 29.62 17.36 -26.04
N LYS A 99 29.71 17.53 -27.36
CA LYS A 99 30.05 16.46 -28.31
C LYS A 99 31.41 16.82 -28.94
N PRO A 100 32.52 16.26 -28.47
CA PRO A 100 33.82 16.51 -29.09
C PRO A 100 33.98 15.69 -30.39
N GLU A 101 34.46 16.41 -31.40
CA GLU A 101 35.29 15.98 -32.55
C GLU A 101 34.71 15.02 -33.60
N ILE A 102 34.48 15.52 -34.83
CA ILE A 102 35.36 15.23 -35.98
C ILE A 102 35.50 16.50 -36.84
N SER A 103 36.74 16.83 -37.12
CA SER A 103 37.27 17.99 -37.82
C SER A 103 37.29 17.83 -39.35
N TYR A 104 37.07 18.95 -40.05
CA TYR A 104 37.37 19.26 -41.48
C TYR A 104 36.97 18.26 -42.57
N LEU A 105 35.96 18.61 -43.38
CA LEU A 105 36.07 18.52 -44.85
C LEU A 105 35.37 19.71 -45.50
N LEU A 106 36.20 20.69 -45.84
CA LEU A 106 35.91 21.82 -46.69
C LEU A 106 36.02 21.32 -48.13
N GLU A 107 34.98 20.70 -48.68
CA GLU A 107 34.90 20.44 -50.12
C GLU A 107 33.58 21.00 -50.66
N GLY A 108 33.69 22.23 -51.19
CA GLY A 108 32.69 22.75 -52.09
C GLY A 108 32.68 21.98 -53.40
N ARG A 109 31.50 21.89 -54.01
CA ARG A 109 31.29 21.83 -55.46
C ARG A 109 29.84 22.20 -55.74
N TYR A 110 29.64 23.46 -56.08
CA TYR A 110 28.51 23.89 -56.89
C TYR A 110 28.69 23.32 -58.29
N PHE A 111 27.66 22.65 -58.81
CA PHE A 111 27.39 22.54 -60.24
C PHE A 111 25.91 22.88 -60.45
#